data_AF-A0A397VD65-F1
#
_entry.id   AF-A0A397VD65-F1
#
_cell.length_a   1.000
_cell.length_b   1.000
_cell.length_c   1.000
_cell.angle_alpha   90.00
_cell.angle_beta   90.00
_cell.angle_gamma   90.00
#
_symmetry.space_group_name_H-M   'P 1'
#
loop_
_entity.id
_entity.type
_entity.pdbx_description
1 polymer ?
#
loop_
_entity_poly.entity_id
_entity_poly.type
_entity_poly.pdbx_seq_one_letter_code
_entity_poly.pdbx_strand_id
1 'polypeptide(L)'
;MSNKGYYSEYGTECTSEEWDEYCKMSQVRDGETPGEWKLRIWDRLLYFRDNDLLPYQSKKYLEARRKIWITDGTSYSPEIGVAICFSCNRLVYIGKRSRNIGNYNHIGVEKHWSTNCTGNKFCSLSYGKYLKIIQKPESARNYEEIYILHLYKLWMKNVSN
;
A
#
# COMPACT_ATOMS: atom_id res chain seq x y z
N MET A 1 2.79 30.28 -0.64
CA MET A 1 3.37 29.60 0.54
C MET A 1 3.08 28.12 0.37
N SER A 2 4.12 27.27 0.38
CA SER A 2 3.95 25.82 0.17
C SER A 2 3.39 25.22 1.46
N ASN A 3 2.15 24.75 1.41
CA ASN A 3 1.40 24.12 2.50
C ASN A 3 1.87 22.67 2.76
N LYS A 4 3.19 22.45 2.83
CA LYS A 4 3.77 21.16 3.22
C LYS A 4 3.46 20.94 4.71
N GLY A 5 2.57 20.00 5.03
CA GLY A 5 2.29 19.62 6.43
C GLY A 5 0.84 19.32 6.79
N TYR A 6 -0.14 19.55 5.90
CA TYR A 6 -1.56 19.33 6.23
C TYR A 6 -1.96 17.86 6.42
N TYR A 7 -1.17 16.91 5.89
CA TYR A 7 -1.51 15.48 5.88
C TYR A 7 -0.57 14.62 6.73
N SER A 8 0.06 15.23 7.74
CA SER A 8 0.95 14.54 8.68
C SER A 8 0.27 13.37 9.39
N GLU A 9 -1.05 13.43 9.61
CA GLU A 9 -1.85 12.33 10.16
C GLU A 9 -1.82 11.06 9.29
N TYR A 10 -1.60 11.20 7.98
CA TYR A 10 -1.43 10.08 7.05
C TYR A 10 0.05 9.67 6.88
N GLY A 11 0.97 10.29 7.64
CA GLY A 11 2.39 10.03 7.58
C GLY A 11 3.04 10.50 6.28
N THR A 12 2.56 11.59 5.69
CA THR A 12 3.13 12.21 4.48
C THR A 12 3.28 13.73 4.65
N GLU A 13 4.28 14.29 3.98
CA GLU A 13 4.55 15.73 3.90
C GLU A 13 4.02 16.38 2.61
N CYS A 14 3.08 15.71 1.92
CA CYS A 14 2.41 16.27 0.75
C CYS A 14 1.88 17.69 0.99
N THR A 15 2.01 18.51 -0.04
CA THR A 15 1.16 19.69 -0.24
C THR A 15 -0.29 19.29 -0.49
N SER A 16 -1.22 20.24 -0.41
CA SER A 16 -2.64 20.03 -0.78
C SER A 16 -2.79 19.57 -2.23
N GLU A 17 -1.99 20.13 -3.14
CA GLU A 17 -1.99 19.76 -4.55
C GLU A 17 -1.47 18.33 -4.76
N GLU A 18 -0.37 17.96 -4.09
CA GLU A 18 0.16 16.60 -4.16
C GLU A 18 -0.81 15.58 -3.54
N TRP A 19 -1.52 15.94 -2.47
CA TRP A 19 -2.51 15.06 -1.88
C TRP A 19 -3.71 14.82 -2.80
N ASP A 20 -4.24 15.87 -3.42
CA ASP A 20 -5.32 15.77 -4.40
C ASP A 20 -4.89 14.93 -5.61
N GLU A 21 -3.66 15.10 -6.06
CA GLU A 21 -3.09 14.30 -7.15
C GLU A 21 -2.93 12.83 -6.76
N TYR A 22 -2.39 12.52 -5.58
CA TYR A 22 -2.31 11.16 -5.05
C TYR A 22 -3.69 10.50 -4.98
N CYS A 23 -4.70 11.22 -4.48
CA CYS A 23 -6.07 10.74 -4.42
C CYS A 23 -6.61 10.39 -5.82
N LYS A 24 -6.39 11.26 -6.81
CA LYS A 24 -6.79 11.05 -8.21
C LYS A 24 -6.00 9.93 -8.89
N MET A 25 -4.74 9.74 -8.53
CA MET A 25 -3.86 8.71 -9.06
C MET A 25 -4.41 7.30 -8.78
N SER A 26 -4.95 7.09 -7.58
CA SER A 26 -5.58 5.81 -7.23
C SER A 26 -6.85 5.49 -8.04
N GLN A 27 -7.47 6.49 -8.69
CA GLN A 27 -8.73 6.32 -9.39
C GLN A 27 -8.54 5.73 -10.80
N VAL A 28 -9.16 4.58 -11.02
CA VAL A 28 -9.34 3.97 -12.34
C VAL A 28 -10.49 4.65 -13.05
N ARG A 29 -10.26 5.08 -14.29
CA ARG A 29 -11.26 5.77 -15.13
C ARG A 29 -12.26 4.77 -15.72
N ASP A 30 -13.40 5.27 -16.18
CA ASP A 30 -14.37 4.43 -16.87
C ASP A 30 -13.78 3.90 -18.18
N GLY A 31 -13.94 2.60 -18.42
CA GLY A 31 -13.36 1.89 -19.57
C GLY A 31 -11.86 1.58 -19.46
N GLU A 32 -11.16 2.12 -18.46
CA GLU A 32 -9.72 1.90 -18.29
C GLU A 32 -9.42 0.52 -17.69
N THR A 33 -8.54 -0.22 -18.36
CA THR A 33 -8.00 -1.48 -17.85
C THR A 33 -6.98 -1.23 -16.74
N PRO A 34 -6.74 -2.19 -15.83
CA PRO A 34 -5.67 -2.07 -14.85
C PRO A 34 -4.28 -1.77 -15.42
N GLY A 35 -3.99 -2.28 -16.61
CA GLY A 35 -2.73 -2.04 -17.32
C GLY A 35 -2.59 -0.58 -17.75
N GLU A 36 -3.63 -0.03 -18.38
CA GLU A 36 -3.68 1.37 -18.79
C GLU A 36 -3.65 2.31 -17.58
N TRP A 37 -4.39 1.99 -16.52
CA TRP A 37 -4.34 2.73 -15.25
C TRP A 37 -2.91 2.82 -14.73
N LYS A 38 -2.23 1.68 -14.58
CA LYS A 38 -0.85 1.64 -14.09
C LYS A 38 0.07 2.50 -14.97
N LEU A 39 -0.03 2.37 -16.29
CA LEU A 39 0.81 3.13 -17.23
C LEU A 39 0.56 4.63 -17.11
N ARG A 40 -0.70 5.06 -17.06
CA ARG A 40 -1.08 6.47 -16.92
C ARG A 40 -0.49 7.12 -15.68
N ILE A 41 -0.43 6.37 -14.57
CA ILE A 41 0.02 6.93 -13.29
C ILE A 41 1.50 6.69 -13.01
N TRP A 42 2.19 5.92 -13.84
CA TRP A 42 3.47 5.31 -13.49
C TRP A 42 4.54 6.35 -13.11
N ASP A 43 4.76 7.33 -13.98
CA ASP A 43 5.80 8.33 -13.78
C ASP A 43 5.52 9.19 -12.54
N ARG A 44 4.25 9.52 -12.31
CA ARG A 44 3.87 10.28 -11.12
C ARG A 44 3.99 9.45 -9.86
N LEU A 45 3.61 8.19 -9.91
CA LEU A 45 3.79 7.26 -8.81
C LEU A 45 5.27 7.11 -8.42
N LEU A 46 6.18 7.08 -9.41
CA LEU A 46 7.62 7.08 -9.15
C LEU A 46 8.07 8.38 -8.47
N TYR A 47 7.61 9.55 -8.93
CA TYR A 47 7.89 10.82 -8.23
C TYR A 47 7.49 10.77 -6.75
N PHE A 48 6.27 10.30 -6.44
CA PHE A 48 5.82 10.21 -5.05
C PHE A 48 6.66 9.25 -4.22
N ARG A 49 7.10 8.13 -4.81
CA ARG A 49 7.97 7.15 -4.14
C ARG A 49 9.36 7.71 -3.88
N ASP A 50 9.98 8.31 -4.88
CA ASP A 50 11.36 8.77 -4.82
C ASP A 50 11.54 9.97 -3.88
N ASN A 51 10.44 10.68 -3.59
CA ASN A 51 10.39 11.81 -2.66
C ASN A 51 9.74 11.46 -1.29
N ASP A 52 9.47 10.18 -1.00
CA ASP A 52 8.80 9.70 0.22
C ASP A 52 7.46 10.39 0.54
N LEU A 53 6.71 10.77 -0.50
CA LEU A 53 5.44 11.50 -0.39
C LEU A 53 4.22 10.59 -0.25
N LEU A 54 4.40 9.27 -0.31
CA LEU A 54 3.29 8.33 -0.15
C LEU A 54 2.84 8.25 1.31
N PRO A 55 1.52 8.22 1.56
CA PRO A 55 1.02 7.99 2.92
C PRO A 55 1.43 6.63 3.43
N TYR A 56 1.52 6.48 4.75
CA TYR A 56 1.99 5.28 5.45
C TYR A 56 1.32 3.99 4.91
N GLN A 57 0.01 4.04 4.69
CA GLN A 57 -0.79 2.90 4.22
C GLN A 57 -0.42 2.44 2.80
N SER A 58 0.14 3.33 1.98
CA SER A 58 0.49 3.04 0.58
C SER A 58 1.98 2.90 0.33
N LYS A 59 2.83 2.88 1.36
CA LYS A 59 4.29 2.75 1.16
C LYS A 59 4.73 1.40 0.56
N LYS A 60 3.89 0.36 0.60
CA LYS A 60 4.23 -0.99 0.11
C LYS A 60 3.54 -1.36 -1.20
N TYR A 61 2.39 -0.76 -1.48
CA TYR A 61 1.60 -0.97 -2.68
C TYR A 61 0.57 0.16 -2.82
N LEU A 62 0.07 0.39 -4.04
CA LEU A 62 -1.05 1.31 -4.30
C LEU A 62 -2.27 0.54 -4.76
N GLU A 63 -3.40 0.72 -4.07
CA GLU A 63 -4.67 0.11 -4.45
C GLU A 63 -5.38 0.93 -5.54
N ALA A 64 -5.88 0.22 -6.55
CA ALA A 64 -6.81 0.76 -7.52
C ALA A 64 -8.17 1.00 -6.86
N ARG A 65 -8.72 2.18 -7.07
CA ARG A 65 -10.01 2.61 -6.55
C ARG A 65 -10.89 3.08 -7.70
N ARG A 66 -12.20 3.04 -7.50
CA ARG A 66 -13.15 3.62 -8.46
C ARG A 66 -14.04 4.59 -7.75
N LYS A 67 -14.09 5.84 -8.20
CA LYS A 67 -15.00 6.84 -7.66
C LYS A 67 -16.43 6.49 -8.04
N ILE A 68 -17.30 6.38 -7.04
CA ILE A 68 -18.73 6.13 -7.20
C ILE A 68 -19.46 7.33 -6.60
N TRP A 69 -20.36 7.91 -7.39
CA TRP A 69 -21.25 8.97 -6.94
C TRP A 69 -22.50 8.36 -6.30
N ILE A 70 -22.90 8.91 -5.15
CA ILE A 70 -24.13 8.57 -4.47
C ILE A 70 -25.17 9.64 -4.80
N THR A 71 -26.45 9.28 -4.72
CA THR A 71 -27.59 10.14 -5.06
C THR A 71 -27.68 11.45 -4.28
N ASP A 72 -27.01 11.54 -3.13
CA ASP A 72 -26.94 12.73 -2.28
C ASP A 72 -25.83 13.72 -2.70
N GLY A 73 -25.15 13.47 -3.82
CA GLY A 73 -24.03 14.29 -4.30
C GLY A 73 -22.70 13.97 -3.64
N THR A 74 -22.65 13.03 -2.69
CA THR A 74 -21.40 12.55 -2.11
C THR A 74 -20.74 11.52 -3.03
N SER A 75 -19.45 11.24 -2.78
CA SER A 75 -18.73 10.20 -3.51
C SER A 75 -17.89 9.36 -2.57
N TYR A 76 -17.78 8.07 -2.89
CA TYR A 76 -16.90 7.15 -2.20
C TYR A 76 -16.06 6.40 -3.23
N SER A 77 -14.83 6.04 -2.86
CA SER A 77 -13.87 5.41 -3.78
C SER A 77 -13.37 4.07 -3.22
N PRO A 78 -14.17 3.00 -3.31
CA PRO A 78 -13.80 1.69 -2.80
C PRO A 78 -12.65 1.09 -3.60
N GLU A 79 -11.89 0.19 -2.96
CA GLU A 79 -10.90 -0.62 -3.66
C GLU A 79 -11.58 -1.58 -4.63
N ILE A 80 -11.04 -1.72 -5.84
CA ILE A 80 -11.62 -2.59 -6.89
C ILE A 80 -10.98 -3.97 -6.97
N GLY A 81 -10.13 -4.32 -6.01
CA GLY A 81 -9.48 -5.63 -5.94
C GLY A 81 -8.23 -5.76 -6.79
N VAL A 82 -7.61 -4.64 -7.17
CA VAL A 82 -6.32 -4.59 -7.88
C VAL A 82 -5.38 -3.62 -7.16
N ALA A 83 -4.09 -3.94 -7.11
CA ALA A 83 -3.05 -3.06 -6.59
C ALA A 83 -1.76 -3.13 -7.42
N ILE A 84 -0.91 -2.11 -7.30
CA ILE A 84 0.47 -2.12 -7.80
C ILE A 84 1.38 -2.47 -6.63
N CYS A 85 2.06 -3.62 -6.69
CA CYS A 85 3.06 -3.99 -5.70
C CYS A 85 4.37 -3.21 -5.94
N PHE A 86 4.89 -2.52 -4.93
CA PHE A 86 6.12 -1.73 -5.10
C PHE A 86 7.41 -2.53 -4.98
N SER A 87 7.32 -3.76 -4.47
CA SER A 87 8.46 -4.66 -4.43
C SER A 87 8.87 -5.14 -5.82
N CYS A 88 7.90 -5.45 -6.68
CA CYS A 88 8.11 -6.01 -8.03
C CYS A 88 7.55 -5.15 -9.16
N ASN A 89 6.88 -4.03 -8.84
CA ASN A 89 6.23 -3.13 -9.78
C ASN A 89 5.15 -3.80 -10.65
N ARG A 90 4.58 -4.95 -10.24
CA ARG A 90 3.53 -5.67 -10.98
C ARG A 90 2.14 -5.35 -10.45
N LEU A 91 1.16 -5.48 -11.34
CA LEU A 91 -0.25 -5.51 -10.95
C LEU A 91 -0.53 -6.81 -10.19
N VAL A 92 -1.29 -6.69 -9.11
CA VAL A 92 -1.66 -7.78 -8.22
C VAL A 92 -3.16 -7.78 -8.06
N TYR A 93 -3.78 -8.94 -8.26
CA TYR A 93 -5.17 -9.15 -7.90
C TYR A 93 -5.27 -9.43 -6.41
N ILE A 94 -5.98 -8.56 -5.68
CA ILE A 94 -6.10 -8.64 -4.21
C ILE A 94 -7.48 -9.13 -3.77
N GLY A 95 -8.38 -9.39 -4.72
CA GLY A 95 -9.76 -9.82 -4.47
C GLY A 95 -10.71 -8.65 -4.22
N LYS A 96 -11.99 -8.81 -4.56
CA LYS A 96 -13.04 -7.83 -4.19
C LYS A 96 -13.31 -7.91 -2.69
N ARG A 97 -13.46 -6.75 -2.02
CA ARG A 97 -14.07 -6.68 -0.68
C ARG A 97 -15.47 -7.29 -0.73
N SER A 98 -15.69 -8.43 -0.06
CA SER A 98 -17.04 -8.85 0.29
C SER A 98 -17.54 -7.92 1.41
N ARG A 99 -18.74 -7.35 1.25
CA ARG A 99 -19.30 -6.29 2.13
C ARG A 99 -19.38 -6.63 3.63
N ASN A 100 -19.09 -7.87 4.03
CA ASN A 100 -19.37 -8.39 5.37
C ASN A 100 -18.15 -8.88 6.16
N ILE A 101 -16.91 -8.64 5.68
CA ILE A 101 -15.71 -8.97 6.46
C ILE A 101 -15.02 -7.66 6.83
N GLY A 102 -15.24 -7.22 8.07
CA GLY A 102 -14.65 -6.00 8.66
C GLY A 102 -13.13 -6.04 8.83
N ASN A 103 -12.42 -6.98 8.20
CA ASN A 103 -10.97 -7.13 8.33
C ASN A 103 -10.29 -7.12 6.96
N TYR A 104 -9.63 -6.00 6.67
CA TYR A 104 -8.39 -5.85 5.91
C TYR A 104 -8.01 -6.99 4.92
N ASN A 105 -8.23 -6.76 3.63
CA ASN A 105 -7.82 -7.67 2.54
C ASN A 105 -6.32 -7.55 2.21
N HIS A 106 -5.43 -7.61 3.21
CA HIS A 106 -3.98 -7.75 2.96
C HIS A 106 -3.62 -9.12 2.37
N ILE A 107 -4.50 -10.13 2.47
CA ILE A 107 -4.24 -11.52 2.07
C ILE A 107 -3.74 -11.64 0.63
N GLY A 108 -4.38 -10.94 -0.31
CA GLY A 108 -3.99 -11.01 -1.72
C GLY A 108 -2.59 -10.45 -1.99
N VAL A 109 -2.26 -9.33 -1.34
CA VAL A 109 -0.94 -8.70 -1.43
C VAL A 109 0.12 -9.54 -0.71
N GLU A 110 -0.18 -10.05 0.49
CA GLU A 110 0.74 -10.88 1.26
C GLU A 110 1.03 -12.20 0.57
N LYS A 111 0.01 -12.84 -0.05
CA LYS A 111 0.20 -14.01 -0.89
C LYS A 111 1.10 -13.69 -2.07
N HIS A 112 0.91 -12.54 -2.71
CA HIS A 112 1.79 -12.10 -3.79
C HIS A 112 3.23 -11.89 -3.30
N TRP A 113 3.42 -11.24 -2.15
CA TRP A 113 4.76 -11.05 -1.58
C TRP A 113 5.47 -12.36 -1.26
N SER A 114 4.77 -13.33 -0.66
CA SER A 114 5.39 -14.61 -0.28
C SER A 114 5.76 -15.51 -1.45
N THR A 115 5.18 -15.30 -2.64
CA THR A 115 5.34 -16.21 -3.79
C THR A 115 5.99 -15.58 -5.01
N ASN A 116 5.86 -14.26 -5.21
CA ASN A 116 6.22 -13.60 -6.47
C ASN A 116 7.23 -12.45 -6.31
N CYS A 117 7.47 -11.96 -5.09
CA CYS A 117 8.39 -10.84 -4.87
C CYS A 117 9.74 -11.34 -4.38
N THR A 118 10.78 -11.11 -5.18
CA THR A 118 12.16 -11.33 -4.76
C THR A 118 12.68 -10.11 -4.00
N GLY A 119 13.44 -10.35 -2.93
CA GLY A 119 14.00 -9.31 -2.07
C GLY A 119 13.06 -8.81 -0.97
N ASN A 120 13.55 -7.85 -0.17
CA ASN A 120 12.90 -7.40 1.06
C ASN A 120 12.23 -6.02 0.94
N LYS A 121 11.93 -5.49 -0.26
CA LYS A 121 11.40 -4.12 -0.39
C LYS A 121 10.08 -3.89 0.35
N PHE A 122 9.26 -4.93 0.52
CA PHE A 122 8.04 -4.87 1.33
C PHE A 122 8.31 -5.06 2.85
N CYS A 123 9.48 -5.58 3.22
CA CYS A 123 9.94 -5.80 4.58
C CYS A 123 11.13 -4.88 4.91
N SER A 124 10.86 -3.70 5.46
CA SER A 124 11.88 -2.74 5.87
C SER A 124 12.65 -3.13 7.15
N LEU A 125 12.45 -4.35 7.67
CA LEU A 125 13.06 -4.80 8.92
C LEU A 125 14.47 -5.35 8.69
N SER A 126 15.47 -4.74 9.31
CA SER A 126 16.83 -5.29 9.34
C SER A 126 16.94 -6.44 10.35
N TYR A 127 17.91 -7.35 10.12
CA TYR A 127 18.15 -8.49 11.02
C TYR A 127 18.44 -8.04 12.47
N GLY A 128 19.22 -6.97 12.66
CA GLY A 128 19.49 -6.43 14.00
C GLY A 128 18.24 -5.88 14.71
N LYS A 129 17.31 -5.24 13.97
CA LYS A 129 16.01 -4.83 14.53
C LYS A 129 15.12 -6.05 14.81
N TYR A 130 15.11 -7.05 13.93
CA TYR A 130 14.41 -8.31 14.15
C TYR A 130 14.82 -8.96 15.47
N LEU A 131 16.13 -9.10 15.75
CA LEU A 131 16.64 -9.67 17.01
C LEU A 131 16.13 -8.91 18.24
N LYS A 132 16.11 -7.57 18.18
CA LYS A 132 15.60 -6.74 19.28
C LYS A 132 14.11 -6.94 19.52
N ILE A 133 13.30 -7.13 18.48
CA ILE A 133 11.85 -7.33 18.64
C ILE A 133 11.55 -8.73 19.17
N ILE A 134 12.24 -9.78 18.69
CA ILE A 134 11.98 -11.15 19.16
C ILE A 134 12.42 -11.39 20.60
N GLN A 135 13.40 -10.62 21.11
CA GLN A 135 13.81 -10.65 22.52
C GLN A 135 12.73 -10.12 23.47
N LYS A 136 11.80 -9.28 22.97
CA LYS A 136 10.65 -8.83 23.76
C LYS A 136 9.63 -9.97 23.90
N PRO A 137 8.99 -10.12 25.07
CA PRO A 137 7.85 -11.02 25.20
C PRO A 137 6.72 -10.57 24.27
N GLU A 138 5.94 -11.52 23.76
CA GLU A 138 4.92 -11.25 22.75
C GLU A 138 3.86 -10.24 23.23
N SER A 139 3.51 -10.29 24.52
CA SER A 139 2.58 -9.34 25.17
C SER A 139 3.10 -7.89 25.24
N ALA A 140 4.41 -7.67 25.09
CA ALA A 140 5.01 -6.34 25.11
C ALA A 140 5.26 -5.76 23.71
N ARG A 141 4.93 -6.51 22.64
CA ARG A 141 5.10 -6.04 21.26
C ARG A 141 3.90 -5.18 20.86
N ASN A 142 4.18 -4.04 20.24
CA ASN A 142 3.12 -3.20 19.69
C ASN A 142 2.62 -3.74 18.33
N TYR A 143 1.53 -3.18 17.82
CA TYR A 143 0.93 -3.61 16.56
C TYR A 143 1.90 -3.51 15.37
N GLU A 144 2.69 -2.44 15.28
CA GLU A 144 3.66 -2.26 14.20
C GLU A 144 4.76 -3.31 14.24
N GLU A 145 5.28 -3.64 15.43
CA GLU A 145 6.28 -4.67 15.63
C GLU A 145 5.74 -6.05 15.22
N ILE A 146 4.51 -6.38 15.61
CA ILE A 146 3.84 -7.63 15.21
C ILE A 146 3.70 -7.68 13.68
N TYR A 147 3.23 -6.60 13.07
CA TYR A 147 3.02 -6.53 11.63
C TYR A 147 4.33 -6.62 10.85
N ILE A 148 5.36 -5.88 11.24
CA ILE A 148 6.67 -5.90 10.60
C ILE A 148 7.36 -7.27 10.78
N LEU A 149 7.20 -7.93 11.93
CA LEU A 149 7.65 -9.31 12.13
C LEU A 149 6.93 -10.30 11.20
N HIS A 150 5.63 -10.13 10.98
CA HIS A 150 4.87 -10.95 10.04
C HIS A 150 5.42 -10.82 8.61
N LEU A 151 5.66 -9.59 8.16
CA LEU A 151 6.28 -9.33 6.85
C LEU A 151 7.68 -9.93 6.74
N TYR A 152 8.48 -9.88 7.81
CA TYR A 152 9.80 -10.51 7.85
C TYR A 152 9.72 -12.03 7.71
N LYS A 153 8.75 -12.68 8.39
CA LYS A 153 8.51 -14.13 8.24
C LYS A 153 8.07 -14.48 6.82
N LEU A 154 7.21 -13.67 6.19
CA LEU A 154 6.80 -13.87 4.80
C LEU A 154 7.99 -13.76 3.84
N TRP A 155 8.86 -12.78 4.06
CA TRP A 155 10.08 -12.61 3.27
C TRP A 155 11.03 -13.81 3.43
N MET A 156 11.30 -14.25 4.66
CA MET A 156 12.14 -15.43 4.91
C MET A 156 11.59 -16.69 4.21
N LYS A 157 10.27 -16.90 4.21
CA LYS A 157 9.64 -18.02 3.50
C LYS A 157 9.86 -17.95 1.98
N ASN A 158 9.91 -16.75 1.40
CA ASN A 158 10.16 -16.58 -0.03
C ASN A 158 11.62 -16.87 -0.41
N VAL A 159 12.58 -16.43 0.41
CA VAL A 159 14.03 -16.61 0.15
C VAL A 159 14.48 -18.07 0.35
N SER A 160 13.79 -18.83 1.19
CA SER A 160 14.10 -20.25 1.43
C SER A 160 13.50 -21.23 0.42
N ASN A 161 12.76 -20.75 -0.59
CA ASN A 161 12.19 -21.54 -1.69
C ASN A 161 13.01 -21.37 -2.97
#